data_AF-A0A9D6FND4-F1
#
_entry.id   AF-A0A9D6FND4-F1
#
_cell.length_a   1.000
_cell.length_b   1.000
_cell.length_c   1.000
_cell.angle_alpha   90.00
_cell.angle_beta   90.00
_cell.angle_gamma   90.00
#
_symmetry.space_group_name_H-M   'P 1'
#
loop_
_entity.id
_entity.type
_entity.pdbx_description
1 polymer ?
#
loop_
_entity_poly.entity_id
_entity_poly.type
_entity_poly.pdbx_seq_one_letter_code
_entity_poly.pdbx_strand_id
1 'polypeptide(L)' 'MSRKTGCSIYTIKFYYKLGLIKEIGRSPYTNFRYFDESSVKRLEKVRALRKERLSLGEIRKKLLVEA' A
#
# COMPACT_ATOMS: atom_id res chain seq x y z
N MET A 1 7.64 2.71 -7.74
CA MET A 1 7.06 1.78 -6.74
C MET A 1 7.54 0.36 -6.93
N SER A 2 7.13 -0.38 -7.98
CA SER A 2 7.43 -1.82 -8.09
C SER A 2 8.93 -2.19 -7.97
N ARG A 3 9.85 -1.44 -8.60
CA ARG A 3 11.30 -1.63 -8.42
C ARG A 3 11.84 -1.22 -7.04
N LYS A 4 11.21 -0.25 -6.36
CA LYS A 4 11.65 0.26 -5.04
C LYS A 4 11.13 -0.60 -3.89
N THR A 5 9.92 -1.15 -3.98
CA THR A 5 9.31 -1.98 -2.93
C THR A 5 9.41 -3.49 -3.19
N GLY A 6 9.81 -3.90 -4.40
CA GLY A 6 9.82 -5.30 -4.81
C GLY A 6 8.42 -5.93 -4.82
N CYS A 7 7.37 -5.10 -4.87
CA CYS A 7 5.98 -5.56 -4.94
C CYS A 7 5.50 -5.56 -6.38
N SER A 8 4.80 -6.62 -6.79
CA SER A 8 4.13 -6.65 -8.09
C SER A 8 3.06 -5.55 -8.17
N ILE A 9 2.83 -5.04 -9.38
CA ILE A 9 1.75 -4.09 -9.69
C ILE A 9 0.40 -4.65 -9.20
N TYR A 10 0.23 -5.98 -9.27
CA TYR A 10 -0.97 -6.66 -8.79
C TYR A 10 -1.17 -6.49 -7.28
N THR A 11 -0.10 -6.64 -6.49
CA THR A 11 -0.12 -6.45 -5.03
C THR A 11 -0.47 -5.01 -4.68
N ILE A 12 0.09 -4.05 -5.42
CA ILE A 12 -0.21 -2.62 -5.25
C ILE A 12 -1.69 -2.37 -5.59
N LYS A 13 -2.19 -2.89 -6.71
CA LYS A 13 -3.60 -2.73 -7.10
C LYS A 13 -4.55 -3.39 -6.08
N PHE A 14 -4.17 -4.54 -5.54
CA PHE A 14 -4.92 -5.25 -4.52
C PHE A 14 -5.01 -4.45 -3.21
N TYR A 15 -3.89 -3.93 -2.71
CA TYR A 15 -3.88 -3.08 -1.52
C TYR A 15 -4.58 -1.74 -1.74
N TYR A 16 -4.49 -1.17 -2.94
CA TYR A 16 -5.27 0.02 -3.32
C TYR A 16 -6.77 -0.26 -3.28
N LYS A 17 -7.23 -1.36 -3.88
CA LYS A 17 -8.66 -1.76 -3.87
C LYS A 17 -9.17 -2.02 -2.45
N LEU A 18 -8.31 -2.52 -1.58
CA LEU A 18 -8.60 -2.70 -0.15
C LEU A 18 -8.56 -1.39 0.65
N GLY A 19 -8.13 -0.26 0.08
CA GLY A 19 -7.98 1.02 0.79
C GLY A 19 -6.79 1.05 1.76
N LEU A 20 -5.88 0.09 1.69
CA LEU A 20 -4.68 0.00 2.53
C LEU A 20 -3.61 1.04 2.14
N ILE A 21 -3.63 1.50 0.89
CA ILE A 21 -2.73 2.52 0.36
C ILE A 21 -3.53 3.54 -0.42
N LYS A 22 -3.25 4.83 -0.17
CA LYS A 22 -3.81 5.95 -0.94
C LYS A 22 -2.83 6.37 -2.02
N GLU A 23 -3.36 6.69 -3.19
CA GLU A 23 -2.64 7.47 -4.19
C GLU A 23 -2.57 8.92 -3.71
N ILE A 24 -1.43 9.57 -3.90
CA ILE A 24 -1.23 10.97 -3.45
C ILE A 24 -1.59 11.93 -4.57
N GLY A 25 -1.53 11.44 -5.81
CA GLY A 25 -2.02 12.16 -6.97
C GLY A 25 -1.78 11.34 -8.23
N ARG A 26 -2.38 11.82 -9.32
CA ARG A 26 -2.07 11.37 -10.67
C ARG A 26 -1.10 12.37 -11.29
N SER A 27 -0.12 11.88 -12.04
CA SER A 27 0.64 12.75 -12.92
C SER A 27 -0.31 13.40 -13.93
N PRO A 28 -0.37 14.73 -14.02
CA PRO A 28 -1.23 15.39 -15.01
C PRO A 28 -0.80 15.07 -16.46
N TYR A 29 0.47 14.71 -16.67
CA TYR A 29 1.03 14.48 -18.02
C TYR A 29 1.15 13.01 -18.41
N THR A 30 1.36 12.11 -17.45
CA THR A 30 1.69 10.70 -17.77
C THR A 30 0.68 9.70 -17.23
N ASN A 31 -0.40 10.16 -16.60
CA ASN A 31 -1.45 9.32 -15.99
C ASN A 31 -0.92 8.24 -15.01
N PHE A 32 0.36 8.34 -14.63
CA PHE A 32 0.98 7.47 -13.64
C PHE A 32 0.47 7.83 -12.24
N ARG A 33 0.12 6.81 -11.47
CA ARG A 33 -0.22 6.95 -10.06
C ARG A 33 1.05 7.18 -9.26
N TYR A 34 1.15 8.33 -8.62
CA TYR A 34 2.22 8.60 -7.67
C TYR A 34 1.83 8.08 -6.30
N PHE A 35 2.75 7.30 -5.78
CA PHE A 35 2.79 6.88 -4.40
C PHE A 35 4.06 7.49 -3.85
N ASP A 36 3.97 8.09 -2.68
CA ASP A 36 5.10 8.71 -1.99
C ASP A 36 5.64 7.74 -0.93
N GLU A 37 6.64 8.16 -0.18
CA GLU A 37 7.21 7.39 0.92
C GLU A 37 6.17 6.95 1.96
N SER A 38 5.10 7.72 2.16
CA SER A 38 3.99 7.33 3.04
C SER A 38 3.29 6.03 2.59
N SER A 39 3.16 5.82 1.28
CA SER A 39 2.63 4.58 0.72
C SER A 39 3.63 3.42 0.89
N VAL A 40 4.93 3.70 0.80
CA VAL A 40 6.00 2.70 1.01
C VAL A 40 6.00 2.23 2.46
N LYS A 41 6.02 3.15 3.43
CA LYS A 41 5.97 2.83 4.88
C LYS A 41 4.72 2.02 5.24
N ARG A 42 3.56 2.34 4.63
CA ARG A 42 2.34 1.52 4.79
C ARG A 42 2.53 0.11 4.26
N LEU A 43 3.11 -0.05 3.08
CA LEU A 43 3.41 -1.36 2.49
C LEU A 43 4.37 -2.20 3.36
N GLU A 44 5.37 -1.56 3.96
CA GLU A 44 6.29 -2.21 4.90
C GLU A 44 5.58 -2.65 6.18
N LYS A 45 4.73 -1.81 6.77
CA LYS A 45 3.87 -2.19 7.91
C LYS A 45 2.99 -3.40 7.58
N VAL A 46 2.33 -3.39 6.41
CA VAL A 46 1.50 -4.52 5.95
C VAL A 46 2.34 -5.80 5.85
N ARG A 47 3.58 -5.72 5.35
CA ARG A 47 4.49 -6.87 5.28
C ARG A 47 4.91 -7.36 6.67
N ALA A 48 5.22 -6.46 7.59
CA ALA A 48 5.57 -6.82 8.97
C ALA A 48 4.39 -7.54 9.67
N LEU A 49 3.19 -6.98 9.58
CA LEU A 49 1.99 -7.59 10.17
C LEU A 49 1.62 -8.92 9.51
N ARG A 50 1.87 -9.09 8.20
CA ARG A 50 1.71 -10.40 7.55
C ARG A 50 2.70 -11.45 8.07
N LYS A 51 3.92 -11.06 8.46
CA LYS A 51 4.87 -11.98 9.11
C LYS A 51 4.39 -12.42 10.50
N GLU A 52 3.68 -11.55 11.20
CA GLU A 52 3.02 -11.84 12.48
C GLU A 52 1.75 -12.71 12.34
N ARG A 53 1.49 -13.29 11.16
CA ARG A 53 0.30 -14.10 10.84
C ARG A 53 -1.04 -13.35 10.94
N LEU A 54 -1.05 -12.02 10.93
CA LEU A 54 -2.31 -11.30 10.84
C LEU A 54 -2.96 -11.48 9.46
N SER A 55 -4.28 -11.62 9.48
CA SER A 55 -5.08 -11.65 8.26
C SER A 55 -5.10 -10.27 7.60
N LEU A 56 -5.26 -10.23 6.27
CA LEU A 56 -5.38 -8.96 5.54
C LEU A 56 -6.53 -8.08 6.06
N GLY A 57 -7.59 -8.69 6.59
CA GLY A 57 -8.73 -8.00 7.20
C GLY A 57 -8.34 -7.27 8.49
N GLU A 58 -7.59 -7.91 9.37
CA GLU A 58 -7.11 -7.30 10.63
C GLU A 58 -6.07 -6.23 10.37
N ILE A 59 -5.15 -6.48 9.42
CA ILE A 59 -4.15 -5.50 9.00
C ILE A 59 -4.84 -4.23 8.49
N ARG A 60 -5.91 -4.39 7.69
CA ARG A 60 -6.71 -3.27 7.23
C ARG A 60 -7.37 -2.52 8.39
N LYS A 61 -7.97 -3.23 9.35
CA LYS A 61 -8.58 -2.59 10.53
C LYS A 61 -7.54 -1.82 11.33
N LYS A 62 -6.38 -2.42 11.65
CA LYS A 62 -5.29 -1.74 12.36
C LYS A 62 -4.83 -0.47 11.65
N LEU A 63 -4.59 -0.54 10.34
CA LEU A 63 -4.12 0.61 9.56
C LEU A 63 -5.17 1.69 9.35
N LEU A 64 -6.45 1.35 9.47
CA LEU A 64 -7.57 2.28 9.36
C LEU A 64 -7.84 2.98 10.70
N VAL A 65 -7.52 2.34 11.83
CA VAL A 65 -7.63 2.91 13.18
C VAL A 65 -6.43 3.81 13.54
N GLU A 66 -5.26 3.59 12.92
CA GLU A 66 -4.05 4.42 13.10
C GLU A 66 -4.01 5.72 12.25
N ALA A 67 -5.06 6.03 11.47
CA ALA A 67 -5.08 7.14 10.49
C ALA A 67 -6.05 8.25 10.89
#